data_AF-A0A7D9F288-F1
#
_entry.id   AF-A0A7D9F288-F1
#
_cell.length_a   1.000
_cell.length_b   1.000
_cell.length_c   1.000
_cell.angle_alpha   90.00
_cell.angle_beta   90.00
_cell.angle_gamma   90.00
#
_symmetry.space_group_name_H-M   'P 1'
#
loop_
_entity.id
_entity.type
_entity.pdbx_description
1 polymer ?
#
loop_
_entity_poly.entity_id
_entity_poly.type
_entity_poly.pdbx_seq_one_letter_code
_entity_poly.pdbx_strand_id
1 'polypeptide(L)'
;IDLAWEHNHSTDNLEASNFKYLCTEVIEKITKLYEAGHTPLTARQQYLKDLRVICKNDMEFHVKKADRSTTPRRRDFRYIYEQFEKETFGGKHDGMFHKLVETVEQYKACNPEACKRRLPTFWG
;
A
#
# COMPACT_ATOMS: atom_id res chain seq x y z
N ILE A 1 -39.24 38.95 -11.77
CA ILE A 1 -38.49 38.65 -10.53
C ILE A 1 -37.71 37.38 -10.81
N ASP A 2 -36.39 37.50 -10.80
CA ASP A 2 -35.41 36.46 -11.13
C ASP A 2 -35.51 35.27 -10.18
N LEU A 3 -35.75 34.07 -10.70
CA LEU A 3 -35.67 32.82 -9.95
C LEU A 3 -34.21 32.33 -9.91
N ALA A 4 -33.29 33.20 -9.47
CA ALA A 4 -31.90 32.85 -9.22
C ALA A 4 -31.74 32.30 -7.79
N TRP A 5 -32.34 31.14 -7.53
CA TRP A 5 -32.07 30.31 -6.34
C TRP A 5 -31.92 28.85 -6.78
N GLU A 6 -31.06 28.62 -7.77
CA GLU A 6 -30.42 27.32 -7.92
C GLU A 6 -29.50 27.12 -6.72
N HIS A 7 -30.08 26.59 -5.64
CA HIS A 7 -29.33 25.80 -4.67
C HIS A 7 -28.81 24.55 -5.41
N ASN A 8 -27.76 24.73 -6.20
CA ASN A 8 -26.89 23.64 -6.62
C ASN A 8 -26.19 23.15 -5.35
N HIS A 9 -26.85 22.29 -4.57
CA HIS A 9 -26.10 21.39 -3.71
C HIS A 9 -25.23 20.58 -4.66
N SER A 10 -23.92 20.82 -4.63
CA SER A 10 -23.00 19.96 -5.35
C SER A 10 -23.33 18.52 -4.98
N THR A 11 -23.63 17.69 -5.98
CA THR A 11 -23.86 16.26 -5.80
C THR A 11 -22.61 15.52 -5.30
N ASP A 12 -21.47 16.22 -5.15
CA ASP A 12 -20.35 15.83 -4.30
C ASP A 12 -20.73 15.89 -2.80
N ASN A 13 -21.79 15.18 -2.41
CA ASN A 13 -22.06 14.93 -1.02
C ASN A 13 -20.90 14.10 -0.44
N LEU A 14 -20.43 14.47 0.76
CA LEU A 14 -19.41 13.74 1.54
C LEU A 14 -19.69 12.23 1.63
N GLU A 15 -20.97 11.86 1.60
CA GLU A 15 -21.48 10.48 1.54
C GLU A 15 -21.12 9.76 0.23
N ALA A 16 -21.21 10.40 -0.94
CA ALA A 16 -20.83 9.81 -2.22
C ALA A 16 -19.31 9.63 -2.34
N SER A 17 -18.54 10.55 -1.74
CA SER A 17 -17.08 10.43 -1.62
C SER A 17 -16.64 9.28 -0.71
N ASN A 18 -17.53 8.72 0.13
CA ASN A 18 -17.22 7.50 0.88
C ASN A 18 -17.08 6.28 -0.03
N PHE A 19 -17.74 6.22 -1.19
CA PHE A 19 -17.77 5.03 -2.04
C PHE A 19 -16.74 5.04 -3.17
N LYS A 20 -15.94 6.12 -3.28
CA LYS A 20 -14.86 6.18 -4.27
C LYS A 20 -13.79 5.13 -3.95
N TYR A 21 -13.45 4.33 -4.96
CA TYR A 21 -12.32 3.41 -4.92
C TYR A 21 -11.01 4.21 -4.80
N LEU A 22 -10.01 3.60 -4.17
CA LEU A 22 -8.68 4.19 -4.11
C LEU A 22 -8.07 4.19 -5.51
N CYS A 23 -7.45 5.31 -5.89
CA CYS A 23 -6.68 5.36 -7.11
C CYS A 23 -5.50 4.36 -7.04
N THR A 24 -5.20 3.68 -8.14
CA THR A 24 -4.09 2.72 -8.24
C THR A 24 -2.76 3.36 -7.87
N GLU A 25 -2.52 4.61 -8.30
CA GLU A 25 -1.32 5.37 -7.94
C GLU A 25 -1.15 5.57 -6.43
N VAL A 26 -2.27 5.71 -5.70
CA VAL A 26 -2.26 5.88 -4.25
C VAL A 26 -1.93 4.55 -3.57
N ILE A 27 -2.48 3.44 -4.08
CA ILE A 27 -2.14 2.09 -3.61
C ILE A 27 -0.65 1.84 -3.82
N GLU A 28 -0.11 2.09 -5.01
CA GLU A 28 1.32 1.90 -5.32
C GLU A 28 2.24 2.72 -4.42
N LYS A 29 1.89 4.00 -4.17
CA LYS A 29 2.65 4.85 -3.23
C LYS A 29 2.68 4.27 -1.82
N ILE A 30 1.57 3.70 -1.37
CA ILE A 30 1.48 3.08 -0.05
C ILE A 30 2.23 1.76 0.00
N THR A 31 2.13 0.94 -1.05
CA THR A 31 2.88 -0.32 -1.16
C THR A 31 4.39 -0.09 -1.10
N LYS A 32 4.91 0.95 -1.77
CA LYS A 32 6.32 1.34 -1.66
C LYS A 32 6.76 1.69 -0.24
N LEU A 33 5.88 2.28 0.57
CA LEU A 33 6.18 2.52 1.99
C LEU A 33 6.29 1.20 2.76
N TYR A 34 5.48 0.18 2.43
CA TYR A 34 5.57 -1.14 3.05
C TYR A 34 6.82 -1.90 2.63
N GLU A 35 7.20 -1.81 1.35
CA GLU A 35 8.49 -2.33 0.85
C GLU A 35 9.68 -1.68 1.57
N ALA A 36 9.56 -0.40 1.93
CA ALA A 36 10.55 0.32 2.73
C ALA A 36 10.48 -0.01 4.25
N GLY A 37 9.60 -0.93 4.68
CA GLY A 37 9.50 -1.39 6.07
C GLY A 37 8.58 -0.58 6.98
N HIS A 38 7.73 0.29 6.43
CA HIS A 38 6.76 1.02 7.26
C HIS A 38 5.63 0.10 7.76
N THR A 39 5.16 0.37 8.98
CA THR A 39 3.90 -0.19 9.50
C THR A 39 2.70 0.59 8.93
N PRO A 40 1.47 0.08 9.00
CA PRO A 40 0.28 0.84 8.57
C PRO A 40 0.15 2.22 9.21
N LEU A 41 0.56 2.36 10.47
CA LEU A 41 0.51 3.64 11.18
C LEU A 41 1.58 4.62 10.65
N THR A 42 2.83 4.17 10.54
CA THR A 42 3.93 5.03 10.10
C THR A 42 3.83 5.36 8.62
N ALA A 43 3.33 4.44 7.78
CA ALA A 43 3.02 4.69 6.37
C ALA A 43 1.96 5.79 6.23
N ARG A 44 0.90 5.76 7.04
CA ARG A 44 -0.12 6.81 7.03
C ARG A 44 0.45 8.17 7.44
N GLN A 45 1.28 8.21 8.48
CA GLN A 45 1.92 9.45 8.92
C GLN A 45 2.82 10.03 7.83
N GLN A 46 3.64 9.17 7.21
CA GLN A 46 4.52 9.57 6.11
C GLN A 46 3.71 10.07 4.90
N TYR A 47 2.68 9.33 4.50
CA TYR A 47 1.79 9.72 3.41
C TYR A 47 1.15 11.09 3.63
N LEU A 48 0.64 11.37 4.84
CA LEU A 48 0.04 12.66 5.16
C LEU A 48 1.07 13.79 5.20
N LYS A 49 2.30 13.50 5.62
CA LYS A 49 3.42 14.45 5.58
C LYS A 49 3.77 14.81 4.14
N ASP A 50 3.88 13.82 3.27
CA ASP A 50 4.17 14.03 1.85
C ASP A 50 3.04 14.80 1.16
N LEU A 51 1.79 14.46 1.47
CA LEU A 51 0.61 15.19 1.00
C LEU A 51 0.67 16.67 1.41
N ARG A 52 1.05 16.95 2.66
CA ARG A 52 1.16 18.32 3.18
C ARG A 52 2.25 19.12 2.47
N VAL A 53 3.38 18.50 2.14
CA VAL A 53 4.49 19.15 1.40
C VAL A 53 4.07 19.54 -0.02
N ILE A 54 3.21 18.74 -0.66
CA ILE A 54 2.74 18.99 -2.04
C ILE A 54 1.67 20.09 -2.10
N CYS A 55 0.91 20.31 -1.03
CA CYS A 55 -0.16 21.30 -0.99
C CYS A 55 0.40 22.71 -0.80
N LYS A 56 -0.16 23.70 -1.51
CA LYS A 56 0.28 25.10 -1.42
C LYS A 56 -0.17 25.78 -0.13
N ASN A 57 -1.33 25.38 0.39
CA ASN A 57 -1.92 25.97 1.59
C ASN A 57 -2.75 24.94 2.37
N ASP A 58 -3.18 25.37 3.56
CA ASP A 58 -3.94 24.55 4.49
C ASP A 58 -5.30 24.13 3.94
N MET A 59 -5.98 25.02 3.23
CA MET A 59 -7.29 24.72 2.65
C MET A 59 -7.20 23.58 1.62
N GLU A 60 -6.22 23.64 0.72
CA GLU A 60 -5.95 22.60 -0.28
C GLU A 60 -5.63 21.26 0.38
N PHE A 61 -4.82 21.29 1.45
CA PHE A 61 -4.52 20.09 2.23
C PHE A 61 -5.78 19.47 2.85
N HIS A 62 -6.66 20.29 3.43
CA HIS A 62 -7.90 19.80 4.03
C HIS A 62 -8.88 19.24 2.99
N VAL A 63 -8.97 19.86 1.81
CA VAL A 63 -9.77 19.36 0.69
C VAL A 63 -9.25 17.99 0.21
N LYS A 64 -7.95 17.87 -0.08
CA LYS A 64 -7.34 16.59 -0.50
C LYS A 64 -7.43 15.51 0.57
N LYS A 65 -7.28 15.88 1.84
CA LYS A 65 -7.41 14.95 2.97
C LYS A 65 -8.83 14.41 3.15
N ALA A 66 -9.85 15.18 2.77
CA ALA A 66 -11.26 14.79 2.84
C ALA A 66 -11.69 13.87 1.68
N ASP A 67 -11.01 13.97 0.53
CA ASP A 67 -11.26 13.12 -0.62
C ASP A 67 -10.65 11.72 -0.44
N ARG A 68 -11.51 10.70 -0.45
CA ARG A 68 -11.08 9.30 -0.25
C ARG A 68 -10.32 8.73 -1.44
N SER A 69 -10.58 9.22 -2.65
CA SER A 69 -9.92 8.71 -3.86
C SER A 69 -8.42 9.01 -3.85
N THR A 70 -8.06 10.15 -3.25
CA THR A 70 -6.69 10.62 -3.09
C THR A 70 -6.12 10.25 -1.72
N THR A 71 -6.86 10.43 -0.62
CA THR A 71 -6.37 10.14 0.74
C THR A 71 -7.08 8.95 1.37
N PRO A 72 -6.40 7.79 1.53
CA PRO A 72 -7.02 6.61 2.13
C PRO A 72 -7.29 6.80 3.62
N ARG A 73 -8.31 6.10 4.11
CA ARG A 73 -8.64 6.08 5.55
C ARG A 73 -7.69 5.17 6.30
N ARG A 74 -7.64 5.31 7.62
CA ARG A 74 -6.84 4.43 8.49
C ARG A 74 -7.08 2.93 8.23
N ARG A 75 -8.34 2.55 7.98
CA ARG A 75 -8.70 1.15 7.66
C ARG A 75 -8.14 0.68 6.31
N ASP A 76 -8.03 1.59 5.35
CA ASP A 76 -7.55 1.30 4.01
C ASP A 76 -6.05 0.96 4.06
N PHE A 77 -5.25 1.70 4.83
CA PHE A 77 -3.84 1.35 5.09
C PHE A 77 -3.69 -0.06 5.69
N ARG A 78 -4.52 -0.43 6.67
CA ARG A 78 -4.48 -1.78 7.25
C ARG A 78 -4.82 -2.85 6.21
N TYR A 79 -5.84 -2.60 5.39
CA TYR A 79 -6.25 -3.53 4.33
C TYR A 79 -5.16 -3.71 3.27
N ILE A 80 -4.56 -2.62 2.78
CA ILE A 80 -3.46 -2.70 1.79
C ILE A 80 -2.28 -3.46 2.37
N TYR A 81 -1.97 -3.23 3.65
CA TYR A 81 -0.90 -3.97 4.33
C TYR A 81 -1.19 -5.46 4.44
N GLU A 82 -2.43 -5.86 4.75
CA GLU A 82 -2.82 -7.28 4.80
C GLU A 82 -2.71 -7.95 3.41
N GLN A 83 -3.04 -7.23 2.33
CA GLN A 83 -2.83 -7.73 0.96
C GLN A 83 -1.34 -7.86 0.64
N PHE A 84 -0.54 -6.83 0.98
CA PHE A 84 0.90 -6.85 0.83
C PHE A 84 1.54 -8.03 1.59
N GLU A 85 1.18 -8.24 2.87
CA GLU A 85 1.66 -9.38 3.66
C GLU A 85 1.31 -10.72 3.00
N LYS A 86 0.10 -10.82 2.43
CA LYS A 86 -0.37 -12.02 1.75
C LYS A 86 0.43 -12.31 0.48
N GLU A 87 0.66 -11.30 -0.34
CA GLU A 87 1.37 -11.42 -1.61
C GLU A 87 2.87 -11.67 -1.41
N THR A 88 3.50 -10.92 -0.51
CA THR A 88 4.94 -10.98 -0.27
C THR A 88 5.34 -12.14 0.62
N PHE A 89 4.59 -12.39 1.70
CA PHE A 89 4.98 -13.34 2.74
C PHE A 89 4.02 -14.54 2.83
N GLY A 90 3.01 -14.66 1.96
CA GLY A 90 2.03 -15.74 2.08
C GLY A 90 0.99 -15.52 3.19
N GLY A 91 1.00 -14.35 3.83
CA GLY A 91 0.02 -13.97 4.84
C GLY A 91 0.42 -14.44 6.23
N LYS A 92 -0.55 -14.97 7.00
CA LYS A 92 -0.33 -15.38 8.40
C LYS A 92 -0.29 -16.89 8.54
N HIS A 93 0.35 -17.35 9.61
CA HIS A 93 0.48 -18.76 9.98
C HIS A 93 1.15 -19.59 8.87
N ASP A 94 0.54 -20.71 8.50
CA ASP A 94 1.08 -21.73 7.58
C ASP A 94 1.42 -21.17 6.20
N GLY A 95 0.73 -20.09 5.78
CA GLY A 95 1.00 -19.41 4.53
C GLY A 95 2.44 -18.89 4.41
N MET A 96 3.05 -18.45 5.52
CA MET A 96 4.46 -18.01 5.53
C MET A 96 5.43 -19.16 5.25
N PHE A 97 5.17 -20.33 5.82
CA PHE A 97 6.00 -21.51 5.59
C PHE A 97 5.88 -22.00 4.15
N HIS A 98 4.67 -22.01 3.59
CA HIS A 98 4.46 -22.35 2.18
C HIS A 98 5.19 -21.38 1.25
N LYS A 99 5.07 -20.06 1.49
CA LYS A 99 5.75 -19.05 0.68
C LYS A 99 7.27 -19.13 0.80
N LEU A 100 7.77 -19.46 1.99
CA LEU A 100 9.19 -19.70 2.21
C LEU A 100 9.69 -20.91 1.40
N VAL A 101 8.98 -22.03 1.45
CA VAL A 101 9.32 -23.23 0.66
C VAL A 101 9.34 -22.91 -0.83
N GLU A 102 8.29 -22.25 -1.34
CA GLU A 102 8.19 -21.81 -2.73
C GLU A 102 9.40 -20.94 -3.12
N THR A 103 9.77 -19.98 -2.27
CA THR A 103 10.90 -19.07 -2.52
C THR A 103 12.23 -19.81 -2.52
N VAL A 104 12.43 -20.77 -1.62
CA VAL A 104 13.65 -21.59 -1.55
C VAL A 104 13.77 -22.51 -2.77
N GLU A 105 12.68 -23.11 -3.21
CA GLU A 105 12.65 -23.94 -4.42
C GLU A 105 12.95 -23.13 -5.68
N GLN A 106 12.34 -21.94 -5.82
CA GLN A 106 12.66 -20.99 -6.89
C GLN A 106 14.14 -20.59 -6.85
N TYR A 107 14.67 -20.27 -5.66
CA TYR A 107 16.07 -19.91 -5.52
C TYR A 107 17.02 -21.03 -5.96
N LYS A 108 16.74 -22.28 -5.55
CA LYS A 108 17.52 -23.46 -5.96
C LYS A 108 17.45 -23.68 -7.47
N ALA A 109 16.29 -23.50 -8.09
CA ALA A 109 16.11 -23.60 -9.53
C ALA A 109 16.92 -22.54 -10.28
N CYS A 110 16.94 -21.30 -9.79
CA CYS A 110 17.72 -20.21 -10.39
C CYS A 110 19.22 -20.28 -10.07
N ASN A 111 19.63 -20.94 -8.97
CA ASN A 111 21.02 -21.00 -8.51
C ASN A 111 21.46 -22.45 -8.23
N PRO A 112 21.57 -23.30 -9.27
CA PRO A 112 21.93 -24.71 -9.10
C PRO A 112 23.31 -24.91 -8.45
N GLU A 113 24.25 -23.98 -8.65
CA GLU A 113 25.58 -24.00 -8.05
C GLU A 113 25.58 -23.73 -6.53
N ALA A 114 24.62 -22.95 -6.02
CA ALA A 114 24.50 -22.65 -4.59
C ALA A 114 24.07 -23.89 -3.78
N CYS A 115 23.48 -24.88 -4.44
CA CYS A 115 23.00 -26.11 -3.82
C CYS A 115 24.00 -27.29 -3.95
N LYS A 116 25.12 -27.09 -4.65
CA LYS A 116 26.20 -28.09 -4.69
C LYS A 116 26.97 -28.02 -3.37
N ARG A 117 26.82 -29.06 -2.53
CA ARG A 117 27.76 -29.27 -1.42
C ARG A 117 29.17 -29.34 -2.02
N ARG A 118 30.06 -28.41 -1.64
CA ARG A 118 31.50 -28.68 -1.76
C ARG A 118 31.78 -29.87 -0.86
N LEU A 119 31.90 -31.05 -1.44
CA LEU A 119 32.61 -32.13 -0.79
C LEU A 119 34.04 -31.61 -0.56
N PRO A 120 34.59 -31.71 0.66
CA PRO A 120 35.99 -31.37 0.88
C PRO A 120 36.83 -32.26 -0.02
N THR A 121 37.52 -31.69 -0.99
CA THR A 121 38.62 -32.36 -1.69
C THR A 121 39.79 -32.41 -0.72
N PHE A 122 39.75 -33.35 0.21
CA PHE A 122 40.90 -33.75 1.01
C PHE A 122 40.98 -35.27 0.94
N TRP A 123 42.21 -35.79 0.92
CA TRP A 123 42.62 -37.18 0.63
C TRP A 123 42.88 -37.48 -0.85
N GLY A 124 43.99 -36.93 -1.34
CA GLY A 124 44.80 -37.46 -2.45
C GLY A 124 46.25 -37.54 -1.98
#